data_AF-A0ABD5TQB3-F1
#
_entry.id   AF-A0ABD5TQB3-F1
#
_cell.length_a   1.000
_cell.length_b   1.000
_cell.length_c   1.000
_cell.angle_alpha   90.00
_cell.angle_beta   90.00
_cell.angle_gamma   90.00
#
_symmetry.space_group_name_H-M   'P 1'
#
loop_
_entity.id
_entity.type
_entity.pdbx_description
1 polymer ?
#
loop_
_entity_poly.entity_id
_entity_poly.type
_entity_poly.pdbx_seq_one_letter_code
_entity_poly.pdbx_strand_id
1 'polypeptide(L)'
;MSQKSTASDVTVAERRDLATTLGVDAPNDGEVTWERLAGRVEPPADPRFASMGEAIRSDLEGRLDAELIARERANVAERIRTLPAVREVGVPDEPGGLYEAVAKPGWRLYDHLLEVGFFESLDENLPRFTAAHVERTARELVLADPLSSALDEVGFDEVEKTAMLVAVTNEPERLARWVPSNQIPDDVEFDTSNVPPLHQRAMGGVLLWIDGLDRHLWQNEVLVTEEILDDAVGRVKEMLGGLFVSATAARDLAGERANRFTDEQLTAAFTAGAAVQIVGQEELLHDAFYITDEMRAPSELR
;
A
#
# COMPACT_ATOMS: atom_id res chain seq x y z
N MET A 1 -27.76 -3.38 10.11
CA MET A 1 -26.70 -3.74 9.14
C MET A 1 -25.68 -4.51 9.95
N SER A 2 -25.34 -5.74 9.57
CA SER A 2 -24.34 -6.52 10.31
C SER A 2 -22.97 -5.89 10.10
N GLN A 3 -22.32 -5.50 11.19
CA GLN A 3 -20.91 -5.13 11.25
C GLN A 3 -20.07 -6.25 10.61
N LYS A 4 -19.21 -5.86 9.66
CA LYS A 4 -18.06 -6.65 9.25
C LYS A 4 -17.07 -6.58 10.42
N SER A 5 -16.81 -7.71 11.07
CA SER A 5 -15.67 -7.87 11.98
C SER A 5 -14.40 -7.73 11.15
N THR A 6 -13.52 -6.78 11.45
CA THR A 6 -12.35 -6.47 10.62
C THR A 6 -11.05 -6.86 11.30
N ALA A 7 -10.60 -8.06 10.96
CA ALA A 7 -9.18 -8.33 10.79
C ALA A 7 -9.02 -8.76 9.33
N SER A 8 -8.71 -7.83 8.42
CA SER A 8 -8.37 -8.13 7.00
C SER A 8 -9.25 -9.18 6.30
N ASP A 9 -10.55 -9.26 6.63
CA ASP A 9 -11.39 -10.36 6.17
C ASP A 9 -11.94 -10.06 4.78
N VAL A 10 -11.13 -10.39 3.77
CA VAL A 10 -11.55 -10.37 2.37
C VAL A 10 -12.77 -11.28 2.21
N THR A 11 -13.90 -10.69 1.89
CA THR A 11 -15.17 -11.39 1.74
C THR A 11 -15.14 -12.35 0.54
N VAL A 12 -16.01 -13.36 0.56
CA VAL A 12 -16.19 -14.28 -0.59
C VAL A 12 -16.56 -13.54 -1.87
N ALA A 13 -17.29 -12.41 -1.76
CA ALA A 13 -17.62 -11.57 -2.91
C ALA A 13 -16.36 -10.89 -3.47
N GLU A 14 -15.56 -10.24 -2.62
CA GLU A 14 -14.32 -9.57 -3.02
C GLU A 14 -13.30 -10.55 -3.63
N ARG A 15 -13.19 -11.77 -3.08
CA ARG A 15 -12.36 -12.85 -3.66
C ARG A 15 -12.83 -13.31 -5.03
N ARG A 16 -14.15 -13.36 -5.25
CA ARG A 16 -14.73 -13.70 -6.55
C ARG A 16 -14.49 -12.59 -7.57
N ASP A 17 -14.60 -11.34 -7.16
CA ASP A 17 -14.35 -10.18 -8.02
C ASP A 17 -12.87 -10.13 -8.43
N LEU A 18 -11.94 -10.40 -7.49
CA LEU A 18 -10.52 -10.55 -7.78
C LEU A 18 -10.26 -11.65 -8.83
N ALA A 19 -10.82 -12.85 -8.64
CA ALA A 19 -10.66 -13.96 -9.58
C ALA A 19 -11.22 -13.60 -10.97
N THR A 20 -12.37 -12.91 -11.01
CA THR A 20 -13.00 -12.45 -12.26
C THR A 20 -12.12 -11.44 -12.99
N THR A 21 -11.58 -10.45 -12.27
CA THR A 21 -10.63 -9.46 -12.82
C THR A 21 -9.39 -10.14 -13.38
N LEU A 22 -8.85 -11.15 -12.70
CA LEU A 22 -7.69 -11.89 -13.16
C LEU A 22 -8.01 -12.95 -14.24
N GLY A 23 -9.27 -13.08 -14.66
CA GLY A 23 -9.71 -14.04 -15.68
C GLY A 23 -9.51 -15.50 -15.24
N VAL A 24 -9.57 -15.77 -13.95
CA VAL A 24 -9.42 -17.11 -13.36
C VAL A 24 -10.79 -17.60 -12.91
N ASP A 25 -11.15 -18.84 -13.30
CA ASP A 25 -12.38 -19.47 -12.82
C ASP A 25 -12.33 -19.62 -11.29
N ALA A 26 -13.21 -18.88 -10.61
CA ALA A 26 -13.40 -19.00 -9.17
C ALA A 26 -13.98 -20.39 -8.86
N PRO A 27 -13.30 -21.22 -8.05
CA PRO A 27 -13.89 -22.48 -7.61
C PRO A 27 -15.14 -22.22 -6.76
N ASN A 28 -16.18 -23.03 -6.91
CA ASN A 28 -17.40 -22.91 -6.09
C ASN A 28 -17.13 -23.06 -4.58
N ASP A 29 -16.10 -23.82 -4.21
CA ASP A 29 -15.84 -24.25 -2.82
C ASP A 29 -14.37 -23.99 -2.37
N GLY A 30 -13.58 -23.23 -3.13
CA GLY A 30 -12.15 -23.06 -2.89
C GLY A 30 -11.74 -21.64 -2.55
N GLU A 31 -10.80 -21.49 -1.63
CA GLU A 31 -10.21 -20.21 -1.30
C GLU A 31 -9.41 -19.64 -2.49
N VAL A 32 -9.67 -18.39 -2.87
CA VAL A 32 -8.85 -17.62 -3.82
C VAL A 32 -7.73 -17.00 -3.00
N THR A 33 -6.50 -17.45 -3.25
CA THR A 33 -5.27 -16.99 -2.57
C THR A 33 -4.25 -16.53 -3.59
N TRP A 34 -3.24 -15.78 -3.15
CA TRP A 34 -2.15 -15.33 -4.02
C TRP A 34 -1.45 -16.52 -4.68
N GLU A 35 -1.05 -17.52 -3.90
CA GLU A 35 -0.35 -18.72 -4.40
C GLU A 35 -1.16 -19.43 -5.51
N ARG A 36 -2.47 -19.54 -5.32
CA ARG A 36 -3.36 -20.16 -6.29
C ARG A 36 -3.50 -19.35 -7.58
N LEU A 37 -3.51 -18.02 -7.47
CA LEU A 37 -3.58 -17.13 -8.62
C LEU A 37 -2.29 -17.18 -9.43
N ALA A 38 -1.12 -17.23 -8.77
CA ALA A 38 0.18 -17.33 -9.43
C ALA A 38 0.28 -18.55 -10.36
N GLY A 39 -0.31 -19.68 -9.97
CA GLY A 39 -0.35 -20.90 -10.80
C GLY A 39 -1.40 -20.90 -11.92
N ARG A 40 -2.19 -19.83 -12.09
CA ARG A 40 -3.36 -19.79 -12.99
C ARG A 40 -3.42 -18.57 -13.90
N VAL A 41 -2.77 -17.47 -13.53
CA VAL A 41 -2.68 -16.27 -14.36
C VAL A 41 -1.63 -16.50 -15.44
N GLU A 42 -1.98 -16.24 -16.70
CA GLU A 42 -1.01 -16.26 -17.79
C GLU A 42 -0.24 -14.92 -17.84
N PRO A 43 1.08 -14.95 -18.09
CA PRO A 43 1.87 -13.74 -18.27
C PRO A 43 1.36 -13.00 -19.51
N PRO A 44 0.76 -11.82 -19.34
CA PRO A 44 0.23 -11.11 -20.48
C PRO A 44 1.40 -10.41 -21.20
N ALA A 45 1.46 -10.40 -22.52
CA ALA A 45 2.49 -9.67 -23.24
C ALA A 45 1.94 -8.28 -23.63
N ASP A 46 2.31 -7.22 -22.92
CA ASP A 46 2.03 -5.83 -23.35
C ASP A 46 3.32 -5.00 -23.33
N PRO A 47 3.93 -4.76 -24.51
CA PRO A 47 5.13 -3.95 -24.63
C PRO A 47 5.00 -2.54 -24.03
N ARG A 48 3.79 -1.99 -23.94
CA ARG A 48 3.58 -0.66 -23.34
C ARG A 48 3.81 -0.69 -21.84
N PHE A 49 3.40 -1.74 -21.15
CA PHE A 49 3.56 -1.87 -19.70
C PHE A 49 5.03 -2.06 -19.33
N ALA A 50 5.78 -2.83 -20.15
CA ALA A 50 7.22 -2.98 -20.04
C ALA A 50 7.95 -1.64 -20.25
N SER A 51 7.56 -0.89 -21.29
CA SER A 51 8.21 0.39 -21.61
C SER A 51 8.12 1.44 -20.49
N MET A 52 7.08 1.38 -19.64
CA MET A 52 6.96 2.25 -18.47
C MET A 52 8.07 1.97 -17.45
N GLY A 53 8.30 0.69 -17.14
CA GLY A 53 9.35 0.28 -16.21
C GLY A 53 10.76 0.54 -16.76
N GLU A 54 10.96 0.32 -18.06
CA GLU A 54 12.20 0.66 -18.75
C GLU A 54 12.50 2.16 -18.67
N ALA A 55 11.50 3.01 -18.91
CA ALA A 55 11.65 4.46 -18.82
C ALA A 55 11.99 4.92 -17.39
N ILE A 56 11.27 4.41 -16.38
CA ILE A 56 11.56 4.68 -14.96
C ILE A 56 12.99 4.26 -14.61
N ARG A 57 13.41 3.06 -15.05
CA ARG A 57 14.76 2.55 -14.81
C ARG A 57 15.82 3.45 -15.44
N SER A 58 15.61 3.87 -16.69
CA SER A 58 16.51 4.78 -17.41
C SER A 58 16.59 6.15 -16.73
N ASP A 59 15.49 6.70 -16.25
CA ASP A 59 15.45 8.03 -15.62
C ASP A 59 16.19 8.06 -14.28
N LEU A 60 16.12 6.96 -13.52
CA LEU A 60 16.64 6.86 -12.16
C LEU A 60 18.02 6.20 -12.06
N GLU A 61 18.57 5.77 -13.20
CA GLU A 61 19.88 5.11 -13.25
C GLU A 61 20.97 5.95 -12.57
N GLY A 62 21.67 5.36 -11.62
CA GLY A 62 22.75 6.00 -10.88
C GLY A 62 22.34 7.10 -9.89
N ARG A 63 21.03 7.34 -9.70
CA ARG A 63 20.53 8.36 -8.75
C ARG A 63 20.18 7.78 -7.38
N LEU A 64 19.76 6.52 -7.34
CA LEU A 64 19.29 5.85 -6.13
C LEU A 64 20.46 5.40 -5.23
N ASP A 65 20.39 5.72 -3.93
CA ASP A 65 21.31 5.21 -2.92
C ASP A 65 20.87 3.79 -2.50
N ALA A 66 21.49 2.79 -3.13
CA ALA A 66 21.19 1.39 -2.90
C ALA A 66 21.40 0.96 -1.44
N GLU A 67 22.37 1.52 -0.73
CA GLU A 67 22.66 1.18 0.66
C GLU A 67 21.59 1.75 1.60
N LEU A 68 21.20 3.02 1.39
CA LEU A 68 20.11 3.66 2.11
C LEU A 68 18.80 2.91 1.89
N ILE A 69 18.42 2.65 0.64
CA ILE A 69 17.16 1.96 0.33
C ILE A 69 17.15 0.56 0.93
N ALA A 70 18.25 -0.20 0.82
CA ALA A 70 18.33 -1.53 1.41
C ALA A 70 18.20 -1.50 2.95
N ARG A 71 18.85 -0.53 3.61
CA ARG A 71 18.78 -0.35 5.06
C ARG A 71 17.38 0.05 5.51
N GLU A 72 16.79 1.08 4.91
CA GLU A 72 15.48 1.55 5.35
C GLU A 72 14.36 0.56 4.99
N ARG A 73 14.46 -0.17 3.86
CA ARG A 73 13.57 -1.32 3.58
C ARG A 73 13.65 -2.38 4.68
N ALA A 74 14.85 -2.71 5.16
CA ALA A 74 15.02 -3.67 6.25
C ALA A 74 14.46 -3.13 7.59
N ASN A 75 14.60 -1.82 7.84
CA ASN A 75 13.99 -1.17 9.00
C ASN A 75 12.45 -1.19 8.92
N VAL A 76 11.85 -0.92 7.74
CA VAL A 76 10.40 -1.04 7.52
C VAL A 76 9.92 -2.47 7.78
N ALA A 77 10.64 -3.47 7.25
CA ALA A 77 10.36 -4.88 7.53
C ALA A 77 10.34 -5.20 9.02
N GLU A 78 11.30 -4.67 9.78
CA GLU A 78 11.31 -4.83 11.23
C GLU A 78 10.12 -4.14 11.88
N ARG A 79 9.74 -2.93 11.43
CA ARG A 79 8.56 -2.24 11.96
C ARG A 79 7.27 -3.03 11.78
N ILE A 80 7.08 -3.63 10.60
CA ILE A 80 5.95 -4.53 10.33
C ILE A 80 5.91 -5.68 11.34
N ARG A 81 7.05 -6.35 11.58
CA ARG A 81 7.13 -7.48 12.55
C ARG A 81 6.89 -7.06 13.99
N THR A 82 7.17 -5.79 14.35
CA THR A 82 6.95 -5.27 15.70
C THR A 82 5.53 -4.79 15.96
N LEU A 83 4.66 -4.72 14.95
CA LEU A 83 3.28 -4.24 15.12
C LEU A 83 2.45 -5.00 16.17
N PRO A 84 2.58 -6.32 16.36
CA PRO A 84 1.91 -7.01 17.47
C PRO A 84 2.32 -6.44 18.84
N ALA A 85 3.59 -6.09 19.03
CA ALA A 85 4.04 -5.47 20.28
C ALA A 85 3.53 -4.02 20.41
N VAL A 86 3.37 -3.29 19.30
CA VAL A 86 2.70 -1.98 19.28
C VAL A 86 1.24 -2.13 19.71
N ARG A 87 0.54 -3.15 19.21
CA ARG A 87 -0.85 -3.44 19.57
C ARG A 87 -1.03 -3.77 21.04
N GLU A 88 -0.08 -4.49 21.65
CA GLU A 88 -0.09 -4.85 23.07
C GLU A 88 -0.02 -3.64 24.00
N VAL A 89 0.57 -2.53 23.55
CA VAL A 89 0.60 -1.27 24.33
C VAL A 89 -0.78 -0.62 24.39
N GLY A 90 -1.59 -0.77 23.34
CA GLY A 90 -2.93 -0.18 23.24
C GLY A 90 -2.87 1.34 22.97
N VAL A 91 -3.66 2.11 23.71
CA VAL A 91 -3.63 3.58 23.62
C VAL A 91 -2.31 4.10 24.22
N PRO A 92 -1.54 4.93 23.51
CA PRO A 92 -0.28 5.45 24.04
C PRO A 92 -0.50 6.44 25.19
N ASP A 93 0.39 6.43 26.18
CA ASP A 93 0.34 7.33 27.36
C ASP A 93 0.65 8.80 27.01
N GLU A 94 1.32 9.04 25.88
CA GLU A 94 1.75 10.35 25.40
C GLU A 94 1.35 10.54 23.92
N PRO A 95 1.19 11.78 23.42
CA PRO A 95 0.68 12.08 22.07
C PRO A 95 1.67 11.79 20.92
N GLY A 96 2.70 10.97 21.15
CA GLY A 96 3.72 10.63 20.17
C GLY A 96 4.69 9.56 20.67
N GLY A 97 5.33 8.88 19.72
CA GLY A 97 6.50 8.03 19.95
C GLY A 97 6.31 6.56 19.60
N LEU A 98 5.10 6.02 19.68
CA LEU A 98 4.84 4.61 19.39
C LEU A 98 4.68 4.40 17.88
N TYR A 99 3.63 4.95 17.28
CA TYR A 99 3.41 4.90 15.83
C TYR A 99 4.35 5.84 15.06
N GLU A 100 4.77 6.97 15.65
CA GLU A 100 5.82 7.83 15.06
C GLU A 100 7.13 7.03 14.82
N ALA A 101 7.51 6.17 15.76
CA ALA A 101 8.69 5.31 15.60
C ALA A 101 8.52 4.25 14.49
N VAL A 102 7.28 3.82 14.23
CA VAL A 102 6.91 2.90 13.16
C VAL A 102 7.07 3.56 11.79
N ALA A 103 6.63 4.80 11.61
CA ALA A 103 6.74 5.53 10.34
C ALA A 103 8.17 5.99 10.00
N LYS A 104 9.01 6.23 11.02
CA LYS A 104 10.34 6.84 10.87
C LYS A 104 11.25 6.28 9.76
N PRO A 105 11.38 4.95 9.56
CA PRO A 105 12.16 4.42 8.44
C PRO A 105 11.58 4.80 7.07
N GLY A 106 10.25 4.83 6.96
CA GLY A 106 9.55 5.25 5.76
C GLY A 106 9.80 6.72 5.43
N TRP A 107 9.87 7.61 6.42
CA TRP A 107 10.27 9.02 6.19
C TRP A 107 11.68 9.14 5.63
N ARG A 108 12.65 8.37 6.15
CA ARG A 108 14.02 8.38 5.61
C ARG A 108 14.09 7.89 4.17
N LEU A 109 13.28 6.89 3.83
CA LEU A 109 13.15 6.44 2.45
C LEU A 109 12.50 7.52 1.58
N TYR A 110 11.38 8.09 2.04
CA TYR A 110 10.63 9.14 1.36
C TYR A 110 11.51 10.36 1.04
N ASP A 111 12.29 10.85 2.01
CA ASP A 111 13.16 12.01 1.85
C ASP A 111 14.21 11.76 0.75
N HIS A 112 14.81 10.57 0.74
CA HIS A 112 15.76 10.19 -0.30
C HIS A 112 15.09 10.10 -1.68
N LEU A 113 13.93 9.44 -1.78
CA LEU A 113 13.18 9.32 -3.04
C LEU A 113 12.77 10.71 -3.57
N LEU A 114 12.35 11.61 -2.69
CA LEU A 114 12.04 13.00 -3.04
C LEU A 114 13.28 13.74 -3.56
N GLU A 115 14.41 13.63 -2.86
CA GLU A 115 15.66 14.32 -3.23
C GLU A 115 16.15 13.95 -4.64
N VAL A 116 16.00 12.68 -5.04
CA VAL A 116 16.51 12.18 -6.32
C VAL A 116 15.53 12.33 -7.48
N GLY A 117 14.37 12.95 -7.25
CA GLY A 117 13.32 13.13 -8.27
C GLY A 117 12.58 11.85 -8.63
N PHE A 118 12.50 10.89 -7.69
CA PHE A 118 11.88 9.59 -7.92
C PHE A 118 10.40 9.72 -8.28
N PHE A 119 9.68 10.53 -7.50
CA PHE A 119 8.23 10.62 -7.64
C PHE A 119 7.81 11.34 -8.93
N GLU A 120 8.57 12.33 -9.36
CA GLU A 120 8.39 13.02 -10.64
C GLU A 120 8.58 12.05 -11.82
N SER A 121 9.63 11.23 -11.80
CA SER A 121 9.84 10.20 -12.84
C SER A 121 8.68 9.19 -12.88
N LEU A 122 8.13 8.80 -11.72
CA LEU A 122 6.96 7.93 -11.68
C LEU A 122 5.72 8.61 -12.30
N ASP A 123 5.46 9.88 -11.99
CA ASP A 123 4.32 10.62 -12.57
C ASP A 123 4.47 10.83 -14.09
N GLU A 124 5.69 11.05 -14.57
CA GLU A 124 5.99 11.17 -16.01
C GLU A 124 5.73 9.88 -16.78
N ASN A 125 6.01 8.73 -16.18
CA ASN A 125 6.02 7.45 -16.86
C ASN A 125 4.82 6.55 -16.55
N LEU A 126 4.08 6.78 -15.46
CA LEU A 126 2.93 5.95 -15.07
C LEU A 126 1.59 6.64 -15.37
N PRO A 127 0.63 5.91 -15.95
CA PRO A 127 -0.70 6.46 -16.19
C PRO A 127 -1.50 6.56 -14.88
N ARG A 128 -2.55 7.38 -14.89
CA ARG A 128 -3.62 7.29 -13.89
C ARG A 128 -4.19 5.87 -13.77
N PHE A 129 -4.76 5.55 -12.61
CA PHE A 129 -5.48 4.30 -12.41
C PHE A 129 -6.69 4.20 -13.37
N THR A 130 -6.63 3.22 -14.27
CA THR A 130 -7.75 2.80 -15.12
C THR A 130 -8.02 1.33 -14.85
N ALA A 131 -9.24 0.84 -15.10
CA ALA A 131 -9.57 -0.57 -14.89
C ALA A 131 -8.60 -1.52 -15.61
N ALA A 132 -8.20 -1.20 -16.85
CA ALA A 132 -7.23 -2.00 -17.61
C ALA A 132 -5.82 -1.98 -16.98
N HIS A 133 -5.37 -0.81 -16.50
CA HIS A 133 -4.06 -0.69 -15.83
C HIS A 133 -4.04 -1.43 -14.49
N VAL A 134 -5.14 -1.35 -13.74
CA VAL A 134 -5.33 -2.05 -12.45
C VAL A 134 -5.34 -3.56 -12.65
N GLU A 135 -6.13 -4.07 -13.61
CA GLU A 135 -6.13 -5.50 -13.94
C GLU A 135 -4.72 -5.97 -14.30
N ARG A 136 -4.04 -5.22 -15.17
CA ARG A 136 -2.70 -5.58 -15.61
C ARG A 136 -1.70 -5.59 -14.46
N THR A 137 -1.76 -4.56 -13.61
CA THR A 137 -0.94 -4.45 -12.40
C THR A 137 -1.13 -5.67 -11.52
N ALA A 138 -2.37 -6.07 -11.24
CA ALA A 138 -2.65 -7.22 -10.39
C ALA A 138 -2.14 -8.54 -10.99
N ARG A 139 -2.25 -8.73 -12.31
CA ARG A 139 -1.69 -9.92 -12.99
C ARG A 139 -0.17 -10.01 -12.83
N GLU A 140 0.54 -8.93 -13.12
CA GLU A 140 2.01 -8.90 -13.01
C GLU A 140 2.49 -9.03 -11.57
N LEU A 141 1.76 -8.43 -10.63
CA LEU A 141 2.06 -8.53 -9.21
C LEU A 141 1.96 -9.98 -8.72
N VAL A 142 0.89 -10.68 -9.09
CA VAL A 142 0.68 -12.11 -8.78
C VAL A 142 1.83 -12.98 -9.31
N LEU A 143 2.37 -12.65 -10.49
CA LEU A 143 3.48 -13.36 -11.13
C LEU A 143 4.87 -12.98 -10.59
N ALA A 144 4.96 -11.99 -9.70
CA ALA A 144 6.20 -11.54 -9.10
C ALA A 144 6.57 -12.39 -7.87
N ASP A 145 7.05 -13.62 -8.09
CA ASP A 145 7.52 -14.54 -7.02
C ASP A 145 8.45 -13.88 -5.99
N PRO A 146 9.43 -13.03 -6.39
CA PRO A 146 10.29 -12.35 -5.42
C PRO A 146 9.53 -11.44 -4.46
N LEU A 147 8.38 -10.91 -4.87
CA LEU A 147 7.57 -10.02 -4.05
C LEU A 147 6.73 -10.78 -3.03
N SER A 148 6.05 -11.85 -3.46
CA SER A 148 5.29 -12.72 -2.55
C SER A 148 6.19 -13.26 -1.44
N SER A 149 7.37 -13.76 -1.82
CA SER A 149 8.38 -14.25 -0.87
C SER A 149 8.86 -13.16 0.10
N ALA A 150 9.05 -11.93 -0.40
CA ALA A 150 9.48 -10.82 0.45
C ALA A 150 8.40 -10.40 1.46
N LEU A 151 7.11 -10.52 1.12
CA LEU A 151 5.99 -10.25 2.03
C LEU A 151 5.90 -11.33 3.12
N ASP A 152 6.12 -12.60 2.78
CA ASP A 152 6.19 -13.70 3.76
C ASP A 152 7.31 -13.46 4.80
N GLU A 153 8.49 -13.03 4.35
CA GLU A 153 9.65 -12.75 5.22
C GLU A 153 9.42 -11.63 6.26
N VAL A 154 8.43 -10.77 6.02
CA VAL A 154 8.09 -9.66 6.93
C VAL A 154 6.79 -9.91 7.69
N GLY A 155 6.20 -11.09 7.53
CA GLY A 155 5.08 -11.56 8.34
C GLY A 155 3.70 -11.26 7.76
N PHE A 156 3.58 -11.08 6.44
CA PHE A 156 2.28 -11.12 5.76
C PHE A 156 1.88 -12.58 5.52
N ASP A 157 0.68 -12.96 5.93
CA ASP A 157 0.12 -14.26 5.58
C ASP A 157 -0.61 -14.24 4.22
N GLU A 158 -1.10 -15.40 3.77
CA GLU A 158 -1.83 -15.50 2.48
C GLU A 158 -3.12 -14.66 2.46
N VAL A 159 -3.81 -14.48 3.59
CA VAL A 159 -5.04 -13.68 3.66
C VAL A 159 -4.70 -12.21 3.48
N GLU A 160 -3.67 -11.72 4.16
CA GLU A 160 -3.20 -10.34 4.07
C GLU A 160 -2.62 -10.03 2.68
N LYS A 161 -1.84 -10.95 2.09
CA LYS A 161 -1.38 -10.81 0.70
C LYS A 161 -2.55 -10.75 -0.29
N THR A 162 -3.58 -11.58 -0.08
CA THR A 162 -4.79 -11.56 -0.91
C THR A 162 -5.58 -10.27 -0.73
N ALA A 163 -5.63 -9.72 0.49
CA ALA A 163 -6.25 -8.43 0.76
C ALA A 163 -5.56 -7.30 0.00
N MET A 164 -4.22 -7.32 -0.09
CA MET A 164 -3.47 -6.36 -0.92
C MET A 164 -3.86 -6.46 -2.41
N LEU A 165 -4.05 -7.67 -2.95
CA LEU A 165 -4.55 -7.83 -4.32
C LEU A 165 -5.94 -7.25 -4.50
N VAL A 166 -6.83 -7.48 -3.53
CA VAL A 166 -8.19 -6.92 -3.54
C VAL A 166 -8.19 -5.40 -3.47
N ALA A 167 -7.35 -4.80 -2.63
CA ALA A 167 -7.18 -3.36 -2.55
C ALA A 167 -6.76 -2.76 -3.90
N VAL A 168 -5.92 -3.48 -4.66
CA VAL A 168 -5.55 -3.07 -6.02
C VAL A 168 -6.72 -3.23 -7.00
N THR A 169 -7.39 -4.39 -7.03
CA THR A 169 -8.34 -4.74 -8.11
C THR A 169 -9.76 -4.23 -7.93
N ASN A 170 -10.24 -4.13 -6.70
CA ASN A 170 -11.67 -3.96 -6.44
C ASN A 170 -12.08 -2.49 -6.26
N GLU A 171 -11.13 -1.57 -6.29
CA GLU A 171 -11.37 -0.14 -6.07
C GLU A 171 -11.00 0.78 -7.25
N PRO A 172 -11.25 0.40 -8.52
CA PRO A 172 -10.79 1.18 -9.67
C PRO A 172 -11.43 2.57 -9.75
N GLU A 173 -12.68 2.73 -9.29
CA GLU A 173 -13.36 4.03 -9.28
C GLU A 173 -12.82 4.98 -8.19
N ARG A 174 -12.45 4.44 -7.02
CA ARG A 174 -11.80 5.22 -5.95
C ARG A 174 -10.39 5.61 -6.37
N LEU A 175 -9.61 4.63 -6.83
CA LEU A 175 -8.25 4.85 -7.31
C LEU A 175 -8.21 5.83 -8.49
N ALA A 176 -9.19 5.82 -9.39
CA ALA A 176 -9.26 6.77 -10.52
C ALA A 176 -9.36 8.25 -10.09
N ARG A 177 -9.73 8.54 -8.83
CA ARG A 177 -9.73 9.92 -8.27
C ARG A 177 -8.32 10.39 -7.94
N TRP A 178 -7.38 9.47 -7.78
CA TRP A 178 -5.97 9.76 -7.59
C TRP A 178 -5.31 9.87 -8.97
N VAL A 179 -5.18 11.12 -9.43
CA VAL A 179 -4.62 11.45 -10.75
C VAL A 179 -3.17 11.91 -10.59
N PRO A 180 -2.22 11.43 -11.41
CA PRO A 180 -0.88 12.00 -11.52
C PRO A 180 -0.95 13.51 -11.73
N SER A 181 -0.05 14.25 -11.07
CA SER A 181 -0.05 15.72 -11.05
C SER A 181 0.00 16.33 -12.46
N ASN A 182 0.82 15.74 -13.33
CA ASN A 182 0.97 16.10 -14.75
C ASN A 182 -0.21 15.68 -15.65
N GLN A 183 -1.17 14.94 -15.13
CA GLN A 183 -2.37 14.47 -15.85
C GLN A 183 -3.65 15.15 -15.34
N ILE A 184 -3.55 16.09 -14.40
CA ILE A 184 -4.69 16.90 -13.95
C ILE A 184 -5.08 17.86 -15.10
N PRO A 185 -6.37 17.94 -15.48
CA PRO A 185 -6.81 18.87 -16.52
C PRO A 185 -6.50 20.34 -16.20
N ASP A 186 -6.15 21.12 -17.21
CA ASP A 186 -5.80 22.55 -17.07
C ASP A 186 -6.99 23.44 -16.63
N ASP A 187 -8.23 22.95 -16.76
CA ASP A 187 -9.47 23.69 -16.51
C ASP A 187 -10.01 23.57 -15.07
N VAL A 188 -9.25 22.96 -14.16
CA VAL A 188 -9.65 22.88 -12.75
C VAL A 188 -9.50 24.22 -12.03
N GLU A 189 -10.35 24.46 -11.02
CA GLU A 189 -10.42 25.76 -10.32
C GLU A 189 -9.24 26.05 -9.37
N PHE A 190 -8.37 25.06 -9.12
CA PHE A 190 -7.24 25.16 -8.19
C PHE A 190 -5.90 25.12 -8.92
N ASP A 191 -4.86 25.67 -8.27
CA ASP A 191 -3.50 25.68 -8.80
C ASP A 191 -2.87 24.28 -8.75
N THR A 192 -2.73 23.65 -9.91
CA THR A 192 -2.16 22.30 -10.06
C THR A 192 -0.63 22.27 -9.87
N SER A 193 0.05 23.42 -9.96
CA SER A 193 1.52 23.49 -9.85
C SER A 193 2.04 23.15 -8.45
N ASN A 194 1.18 23.20 -7.44
CA ASN A 194 1.49 22.85 -6.05
C ASN A 194 1.00 21.46 -5.65
N VAL A 195 0.42 20.67 -6.59
CA VAL A 195 -0.02 19.31 -6.31
C VAL A 195 1.19 18.37 -6.44
N PRO A 196 1.62 17.71 -5.36
CA PRO A 196 2.74 16.77 -5.46
C PRO A 196 2.38 15.55 -6.33
N PRO A 197 3.38 14.90 -6.93
CA PRO A 197 3.22 13.63 -7.63
C PRO A 197 2.35 12.61 -6.88
N LEU A 198 1.64 11.76 -7.62
CA LEU A 198 0.68 10.80 -7.02
C LEU A 198 1.36 9.88 -6.02
N HIS A 199 2.49 9.29 -6.39
CA HIS A 199 3.22 8.35 -5.54
C HIS A 199 3.82 9.04 -4.31
N GLN A 200 4.20 10.32 -4.43
CA GLN A 200 4.62 11.13 -3.29
C GLN A 200 3.46 11.34 -2.32
N ARG A 201 2.27 11.70 -2.82
CA ARG A 201 1.07 11.86 -1.98
C ARG A 201 0.65 10.56 -1.32
N ALA A 202 0.71 9.44 -2.04
CA ALA A 202 0.39 8.12 -1.50
C ALA A 202 1.34 7.74 -0.35
N MET A 203 2.65 7.80 -0.58
CA MET A 203 3.64 7.42 0.44
C MET A 203 3.69 8.41 1.60
N GLY A 204 3.75 9.72 1.32
CA GLY A 204 3.77 10.76 2.35
C GLY A 204 2.49 10.78 3.19
N GLY A 205 1.34 10.55 2.57
CA GLY A 205 0.06 10.45 3.27
C GLY A 205 0.02 9.29 4.27
N VAL A 206 0.47 8.09 3.86
CA VAL A 206 0.62 6.94 4.78
C VAL A 206 1.45 7.31 5.99
N LEU A 207 2.60 7.94 5.78
CA LEU A 207 3.52 8.27 6.87
C LEU A 207 2.93 9.30 7.82
N LEU A 208 2.21 10.30 7.30
CA LEU A 208 1.49 11.29 8.10
C LEU A 208 0.35 10.67 8.91
N TRP A 209 -0.40 9.73 8.33
CA TRP A 209 -1.49 9.03 9.02
C TRP A 209 -0.95 8.16 10.17
N ILE A 210 0.14 7.44 9.95
CA ILE A 210 0.79 6.64 10.99
C ILE A 210 1.35 7.55 12.10
N ASP A 211 2.06 8.64 11.76
CA ASP A 211 2.57 9.60 12.75
C ASP A 211 1.44 10.25 13.58
N GLY A 212 0.31 10.56 12.94
CA GLY A 212 -0.85 11.18 13.58
C GLY A 212 -1.62 10.24 14.51
N LEU A 213 -1.45 8.92 14.37
CA LEU A 213 -2.24 7.92 15.07
C LEU A 213 -2.00 7.96 16.59
N ASP A 214 -0.75 8.17 17.03
CA ASP A 214 -0.42 8.31 18.46
C ASP A 214 -1.29 9.38 19.12
N ARG A 215 -1.28 10.57 18.53
CA ARG A 215 -2.02 11.73 19.04
C ARG A 215 -3.53 11.49 19.00
N HIS A 216 -4.03 10.89 17.93
CA HIS A 216 -5.46 10.62 17.79
C HIS A 216 -5.97 9.65 18.85
N LEU A 217 -5.28 8.52 19.04
CA LEU A 217 -5.65 7.52 20.05
C LEU A 217 -5.59 8.13 21.46
N TRP A 218 -4.51 8.86 21.77
CA TRP A 218 -4.37 9.55 23.06
C TRP A 218 -5.49 10.57 23.32
N GLN A 219 -5.85 11.38 22.33
CA GLN A 219 -6.93 12.39 22.48
C GLN A 219 -8.32 11.77 22.61
N ASN A 220 -8.52 10.58 22.07
CA ASN A 220 -9.81 9.90 22.02
C ASN A 220 -9.87 8.65 22.91
N GLU A 221 -8.94 8.49 23.86
CA GLU A 221 -8.78 7.29 24.70
C GLU A 221 -10.12 6.74 25.22
N VAL A 222 -10.97 7.62 25.74
CA VAL A 222 -12.29 7.25 26.32
C VAL A 222 -13.30 6.70 25.32
N LEU A 223 -13.06 6.87 24.02
CA LEU A 223 -13.91 6.38 22.93
C LEU A 223 -13.33 5.13 22.26
N VAL A 224 -12.04 4.87 22.42
CA VAL A 224 -11.32 3.80 21.73
C VAL A 224 -11.69 2.43 22.33
N THR A 225 -11.91 1.45 21.46
CA THR A 225 -12.19 0.05 21.81
C THR A 225 -11.04 -0.85 21.35
N GLU A 226 -11.00 -2.09 21.84
CA GLU A 226 -10.04 -3.09 21.35
C GLU A 226 -10.20 -3.35 19.84
N GLU A 227 -11.42 -3.30 19.32
CA GLU A 227 -11.70 -3.45 17.88
C GLU A 227 -11.07 -2.29 17.07
N ILE A 228 -11.24 -1.04 17.53
CA ILE A 228 -10.58 0.13 16.89
C ILE A 228 -9.05 -0.01 16.91
N LEU A 229 -8.47 -0.55 17.99
CA LEU A 229 -7.02 -0.78 18.08
C LEU A 229 -6.54 -1.90 17.15
N ASP A 230 -7.31 -2.98 17.04
CA ASP A 230 -7.06 -4.07 16.08
C ASP A 230 -7.11 -3.56 14.64
N ASP A 231 -8.15 -2.81 14.32
CA ASP A 231 -8.33 -2.17 13.01
C ASP A 231 -7.17 -1.22 12.70
N ALA A 232 -6.84 -0.31 13.61
CA ALA A 232 -5.77 0.65 13.42
C ALA A 232 -4.44 -0.04 13.12
N VAL A 233 -4.06 -1.07 13.90
CA VAL A 233 -2.82 -1.82 13.68
C VAL A 233 -2.85 -2.60 12.36
N GLY A 234 -3.99 -3.22 12.03
CA GLY A 234 -4.19 -3.90 10.75
C GLY A 234 -3.99 -2.96 9.56
N ARG A 235 -4.58 -1.76 9.60
CA ARG A 235 -4.42 -0.74 8.55
C ARG A 235 -3.01 -0.17 8.49
N VAL A 236 -2.35 0.04 9.63
CA VAL A 236 -0.92 0.40 9.65
C VAL A 236 -0.08 -0.69 8.98
N LYS A 237 -0.36 -1.98 9.24
CA LYS A 237 0.34 -3.09 8.58
C LYS A 237 0.14 -3.05 7.07
N GLU A 238 -1.10 -2.91 6.60
CA GLU A 238 -1.45 -2.81 5.18
C GLU A 238 -0.70 -1.66 4.49
N MET A 239 -0.75 -0.45 5.07
CA MET A 239 -0.07 0.72 4.54
C MET A 239 1.46 0.56 4.48
N LEU A 240 2.06 -0.03 5.52
CA LEU A 240 3.49 -0.37 5.53
C LEU A 240 3.82 -1.48 4.51
N GLY A 241 2.88 -2.40 4.26
CA GLY A 241 2.98 -3.40 3.20
C GLY A 241 3.11 -2.76 1.83
N GLY A 242 2.24 -1.81 1.49
CA GLY A 242 2.34 -1.03 0.25
C GLY A 242 3.67 -0.28 0.14
N LEU A 243 4.12 0.36 1.23
CA LEU A 243 5.43 1.02 1.29
C LEU A 243 6.58 0.03 1.08
N PHE A 244 6.52 -1.14 1.71
CA PHE A 244 7.53 -2.18 1.58
C PHE A 244 7.60 -2.77 0.17
N VAL A 245 6.47 -2.91 -0.52
CA VAL A 245 6.41 -3.29 -1.94
C VAL A 245 7.16 -2.25 -2.78
N SER A 246 6.83 -0.96 -2.65
CA SER A 246 7.52 0.12 -3.38
C SER A 246 9.02 0.18 -3.04
N ALA A 247 9.40 0.02 -1.77
CA ALA A 247 10.79 -0.01 -1.34
C ALA A 247 11.55 -1.22 -1.91
N THR A 248 10.86 -2.35 -2.09
CA THR A 248 11.45 -3.56 -2.70
C THR A 248 11.72 -3.35 -4.18
N ALA A 249 10.80 -2.71 -4.92
CA ALA A 249 11.02 -2.33 -6.31
C ALA A 249 12.10 -1.26 -6.48
N ALA A 250 12.11 -0.22 -5.62
CA ALA A 250 13.16 0.79 -5.62
C ALA A 250 14.55 0.20 -5.33
N ARG A 251 14.62 -0.81 -4.44
CA ARG A 251 15.87 -1.56 -4.19
C ARG A 251 16.34 -2.33 -5.41
N ASP A 252 15.42 -2.95 -6.15
CA ASP A 252 15.73 -3.68 -7.38
C ASP A 252 16.32 -2.73 -8.43
N LEU A 253 15.69 -1.55 -8.60
CA LEU A 253 16.20 -0.48 -9.47
C LEU A 253 17.59 0.02 -9.07
N ALA A 254 17.84 0.21 -7.78
CA ALA A 254 19.12 0.74 -7.28
C ALA A 254 20.28 -0.27 -7.37
N GLY A 255 20.00 -1.57 -7.51
CA GLY A 255 20.99 -2.63 -7.43
C GLY A 255 21.63 -2.98 -8.78
N GLU A 256 22.95 -2.81 -8.91
CA GLU A 256 23.71 -3.13 -10.14
C GLU A 256 23.73 -4.62 -10.54
N ARG A 257 23.27 -5.55 -9.69
CA ARG A 257 23.50 -7.00 -9.84
C ARG A 257 22.27 -7.90 -9.76
N ALA A 258 21.09 -7.37 -9.55
CA ALA A 258 19.89 -8.19 -9.41
C ALA A 258 18.67 -7.43 -9.92
N ASN A 259 18.50 -7.38 -11.25
CA ASN A 259 17.20 -7.10 -11.87
C ASN A 259 16.30 -8.32 -11.63
N ARG A 260 15.80 -8.48 -10.40
CA ARG A 260 14.91 -9.60 -10.05
C ARG A 260 13.53 -9.36 -10.62
N PHE A 261 13.14 -8.10 -10.78
CA PHE A 261 11.92 -7.72 -11.46
C PHE A 261 12.18 -7.46 -12.93
N THR A 262 11.26 -7.96 -13.77
CA THR A 262 11.10 -7.44 -15.13
C THR A 262 10.58 -6.02 -15.07
N ASP A 263 10.66 -5.29 -16.18
CA ASP A 263 10.17 -3.91 -16.23
C ASP A 263 8.64 -3.85 -16.05
N GLU A 264 7.90 -4.88 -16.48
CA GLU A 264 6.48 -5.04 -16.14
C GLU A 264 6.27 -5.19 -14.62
N GLN A 265 7.06 -6.04 -13.96
CA GLN A 265 6.92 -6.27 -12.53
C GLN A 265 7.30 -5.02 -11.72
N LEU A 266 8.23 -4.19 -12.20
CA LEU A 266 8.53 -2.89 -11.59
C LEU A 266 7.35 -1.93 -11.70
N THR A 267 6.78 -1.77 -12.90
CA THR A 267 5.58 -0.96 -13.13
C THR A 267 4.44 -1.40 -12.21
N ALA A 268 4.23 -2.73 -12.10
CA ALA A 268 3.21 -3.30 -11.26
C ALA A 268 3.47 -3.06 -9.77
N ALA A 269 4.71 -3.24 -9.31
CA ALA A 269 5.04 -3.04 -7.90
C ALA A 269 4.87 -1.58 -7.45
N PHE A 270 5.27 -0.60 -8.27
CA PHE A 270 5.03 0.82 -7.92
C PHE A 270 3.54 1.18 -7.95
N THR A 271 2.81 0.75 -8.98
CA THR A 271 1.38 1.00 -9.10
C THR A 271 0.60 0.34 -7.95
N ALA A 272 0.89 -0.93 -7.65
CA ALA A 272 0.23 -1.67 -6.58
C ALA A 272 0.58 -1.13 -5.20
N GLY A 273 1.86 -0.80 -4.96
CA GLY A 273 2.30 -0.19 -3.71
C GLY A 273 1.54 1.10 -3.41
N ALA A 274 1.42 1.99 -4.40
CA ALA A 274 0.64 3.22 -4.26
C ALA A 274 -0.86 2.95 -4.06
N ALA A 275 -1.45 2.00 -4.78
CA ALA A 275 -2.86 1.64 -4.62
C ALA A 275 -3.17 1.13 -3.20
N VAL A 276 -2.35 0.20 -2.67
CA VAL A 276 -2.49 -0.31 -1.30
C VAL A 276 -2.32 0.82 -0.28
N GLN A 277 -1.32 1.69 -0.47
CA GLN A 277 -1.12 2.86 0.39
C GLN A 277 -2.33 3.80 0.37
N ILE A 278 -2.92 4.07 -0.78
CA ILE A 278 -4.10 4.93 -0.93
C ILE A 278 -5.30 4.32 -0.21
N VAL A 279 -5.61 3.05 -0.49
CA VAL A 279 -6.75 2.36 0.12
C VAL A 279 -6.57 2.29 1.64
N GLY A 280 -5.41 1.86 2.12
CA GLY A 280 -5.13 1.76 3.56
C GLY A 280 -5.31 3.08 4.32
N GLN A 281 -4.99 4.23 3.71
CA GLN A 281 -5.24 5.54 4.32
C GLN A 281 -6.73 5.85 4.44
N GLU A 282 -7.50 5.60 3.38
CA GLU A 282 -8.93 5.84 3.37
C GLU A 282 -9.65 4.90 4.35
N GLU A 283 -9.21 3.64 4.45
CA GLU A 283 -9.78 2.68 5.39
C GLU A 283 -9.39 3.00 6.85
N LEU A 284 -8.14 3.37 7.14
CA LEU A 284 -7.75 3.80 8.49
C LEU A 284 -8.59 4.99 8.97
N LEU A 285 -8.91 5.91 8.07
CA LEU A 285 -9.77 7.05 8.39
C LEU A 285 -11.15 6.57 8.89
N HIS A 286 -11.74 5.58 8.21
CA HIS A 286 -13.05 5.05 8.55
C HIS A 286 -13.03 4.17 9.80
N ASP A 287 -12.02 3.31 9.93
CA ASP A 287 -12.01 2.27 10.95
C ASP A 287 -11.46 2.78 12.29
N ALA A 288 -10.60 3.81 12.29
CA ALA A 288 -9.97 4.31 13.51
C ALA A 288 -10.20 5.80 13.81
N PHE A 289 -10.29 6.66 12.79
CA PHE A 289 -10.40 8.10 13.01
C PHE A 289 -11.84 8.60 13.14
N TYR A 290 -12.76 8.07 12.33
CA TYR A 290 -14.17 8.43 12.37
C TYR A 290 -14.96 7.57 13.37
N ILE A 291 -14.65 7.75 14.66
CA ILE A 291 -15.30 7.02 15.74
C ILE A 291 -16.79 7.43 15.84
N THR A 292 -17.69 6.53 15.45
CA THR A 292 -19.13 6.73 15.53
C THR A 292 -19.73 6.25 16.85
N ASP A 293 -21.01 6.59 17.12
CA ASP A 293 -21.73 6.12 18.30
C ASP A 293 -21.85 4.58 18.40
N GLU A 294 -21.81 3.88 17.26
CA GLU A 294 -21.89 2.41 17.20
C GLU A 294 -20.54 1.74 17.51
N MET A 295 -19.43 2.43 17.24
CA MET A 295 -18.07 1.91 17.40
C MET A 295 -17.47 2.21 18.78
N ARG A 296 -17.82 3.37 19.34
CA ARG A 296 -17.16 3.88 20.55
C ARG A 296 -17.41 3.02 21.78
N ALA A 297 -16.49 3.12 22.73
CA ALA A 297 -16.68 2.58 24.06
C ALA A 297 -17.98 3.10 24.72
N PRO A 298 -18.69 2.27 25.50
CA PRO A 298 -19.93 2.68 26.17
C PRO A 298 -19.73 3.89 27.09
N SER A 299 -20.69 4.81 27.09
CA SER A 299 -20.68 5.94 28.04
C SER A 299 -20.96 5.46 29.47
N GLU A 300 -20.08 5.82 30.40
CA GLU A 300 -20.27 5.58 31.85
C GLU A 300 -21.33 6.50 32.49
N LEU A 301 -21.80 7.53 31.78
CA LEU A 301 -22.78 8.50 32.26
C LEU A 301 -24.25 8.02 32.13
N ARG A 302 -24.51 6.70 32.20
CA ARG A 302 -25.86 6.11 32.15
C ARG A 302 -26.45 5.81 33.52
#